data_AF-A0AAQ4P2Y7-F1
#
_entry.id   AF-A0AAQ4P2Y7-F1
#
_cell.length_a   1.000
_cell.length_b   1.000
_cell.length_c   1.000
_cell.angle_alpha   90.00
_cell.angle_beta   90.00
_cell.angle_gamma   90.00
#
_symmetry.space_group_name_H-M   'P 1'
#
loop_
_entity.id
_entity.type
_entity.pdbx_description
1 polymer ?
#
loop_
_entity_poly.entity_id
_entity_poly.type
_entity_poly.pdbx_seq_one_letter_code
_entity_poly.pdbx_strand_id
1 'polypeptide(L)'
;MWWSWTCPTINSTTGRRLEELFLCLNGYNTVSESQTSCPSLRLLQITDNQLEAWAEVRKFGQMYPSLRTLVLANNSVDSVGDSHDALQQLFPNLRSINLNNSGLSRWEDIERLNFFPKLEEVKAKGIPLLESYTTHDRRSLLLAQLPSVKRLNGSLVTTGEREDAERLFIRYYQENPQQQLPERYHVLVSKYGELAPLAEVDLRPRRTTVDVRWGDRVEAVALRLEQTVGDLKKHLRALLQLPANGVRLFYINREMSSVVGPEEMRCGSRALHSYSIRDGDEILVVPKVKSRCGSSNV
;
A
#
# COMPACT_ATOMS: atom_id res chain seq x y z
N MET A 1 -15.91 41.87 3.84
CA MET A 1 -17.14 41.70 3.01
C MET A 1 -17.98 40.65 3.70
N TRP A 2 -19.15 41.02 4.20
CA TRP A 2 -19.98 40.16 5.06
C TRP A 2 -20.85 39.26 4.19
N TRP A 3 -20.37 38.06 3.85
CA TRP A 3 -21.26 37.00 3.39
C TRP A 3 -22.01 36.48 4.62
N SER A 4 -23.32 36.68 4.64
CA SER A 4 -24.18 36.15 5.68
C SER A 4 -24.33 34.64 5.49
N TRP A 5 -24.11 33.85 6.55
CA TRP A 5 -24.34 32.40 6.60
C TRP A 5 -25.80 32.00 6.35
N THR A 6 -26.70 32.99 6.30
CA THR A 6 -28.09 32.82 5.90
C THR A 6 -28.18 32.23 4.50
N CYS A 7 -29.01 31.20 4.34
CA CYS A 7 -29.53 30.79 3.05
C CYS A 7 -29.99 32.07 2.32
N PRO A 8 -29.38 32.49 1.20
CA PRO A 8 -29.93 33.60 0.44
C PRO A 8 -31.32 33.13 0.02
N THR A 9 -32.35 33.73 0.59
CA THR A 9 -33.68 33.72 -0.01
C THR A 9 -33.52 34.49 -1.32
N ILE A 10 -33.01 33.80 -2.34
CA ILE A 10 -33.10 34.24 -3.73
C ILE A 10 -34.60 34.42 -3.93
N ASN A 11 -35.00 35.66 -4.19
CA ASN A 11 -36.38 36.11 -4.32
C ASN A 11 -37.31 35.01 -4.86
N SER A 12 -38.44 34.86 -4.18
CA SER A 12 -39.54 33.91 -4.38
C SER A 12 -40.15 33.84 -5.80
N THR A 13 -39.51 34.45 -6.79
CA THR A 13 -39.95 34.48 -8.19
C THR A 13 -39.27 33.44 -9.08
N THR A 14 -38.23 32.72 -8.63
CA THR A 14 -37.49 31.76 -9.51
C THR A 14 -37.39 30.31 -9.03
N GLY A 15 -37.89 29.94 -7.84
CA GLY A 15 -37.93 28.54 -7.39
C GLY A 15 -36.58 27.82 -7.25
N ARG A 16 -35.44 28.53 -7.39
CA ARG A 16 -34.10 27.94 -7.27
C ARG A 16 -33.74 27.76 -5.80
N ARG A 17 -33.48 26.52 -5.41
CA ARG A 17 -33.00 26.16 -4.07
C ARG A 17 -31.47 26.07 -4.09
N LEU A 18 -30.80 26.62 -3.07
CA LEU A 18 -29.35 26.52 -2.94
C LEU A 18 -28.96 25.10 -2.53
N GLU A 19 -28.22 24.39 -3.39
CA GLU A 19 -27.77 23.01 -3.13
C GLU A 19 -26.27 22.92 -2.81
N GLU A 20 -25.47 23.86 -3.33
CA GLU A 20 -24.02 23.86 -3.18
C GLU A 20 -23.54 25.25 -2.76
N LEU A 21 -22.66 25.31 -1.76
CA LEU A 21 -22.11 26.55 -1.23
C LEU A 21 -20.59 26.44 -1.07
N PHE A 22 -19.88 27.39 -1.67
CA PHE A 22 -18.42 27.47 -1.66
C PHE A 22 -17.97 28.76 -0.96
N LEU A 23 -17.22 28.63 0.12
CA LEU A 23 -16.78 29.69 1.03
C LEU A 23 -15.26 29.64 1.26
N CYS A 24 -14.51 29.33 0.22
CA CYS A 24 -13.06 29.15 0.32
C CYS A 24 -12.30 30.48 0.53
N LEU A 25 -11.14 30.43 1.21
CA LEU A 25 -10.18 31.54 1.27
C LEU A 25 -10.74 32.83 1.90
N ASN A 26 -11.61 32.72 2.91
CA ASN A 26 -12.25 33.88 3.55
C ASN A 26 -11.70 34.18 4.96
N GLY A 27 -10.80 33.35 5.48
CA GLY A 27 -10.25 33.52 6.83
C GLY A 27 -11.30 33.33 7.93
N TYR A 28 -12.36 32.56 7.70
CA TYR A 28 -13.37 32.28 8.71
C TYR A 28 -12.77 31.46 9.86
N ASN A 29 -12.79 32.03 11.06
CA ASN A 29 -12.47 31.32 12.31
C ASN A 29 -13.73 31.01 13.13
N THR A 30 -14.85 31.62 12.78
CA THR A 30 -16.15 31.46 13.44
C THR A 30 -17.27 31.42 12.42
N VAL A 31 -18.36 30.75 12.81
CA VAL A 31 -19.59 30.57 12.05
C VAL A 31 -20.70 31.25 12.82
N SER A 32 -21.41 32.17 12.16
CA SER A 32 -22.57 32.83 12.74
C SER A 32 -23.78 31.93 12.59
N GLU A 33 -24.42 31.60 13.71
CA GLU A 33 -25.65 30.83 13.68
C GLU A 33 -26.77 31.63 13.02
N SER A 34 -27.53 30.96 12.15
CA SER A 34 -28.75 31.48 11.56
C SER A 34 -29.95 30.76 12.15
N GLN A 35 -31.00 31.51 12.51
CA GLN A 35 -32.27 30.91 12.95
C GLN A 35 -33.00 30.18 11.82
N THR A 36 -32.62 30.42 10.57
CA THR A 36 -33.21 29.78 9.39
C THR A 36 -32.35 28.64 8.88
N SER A 37 -32.92 27.42 8.91
CA SER A 37 -32.31 26.25 8.29
C SER A 37 -32.39 26.33 6.76
N CYS A 38 -31.38 25.81 6.06
CA CYS A 38 -31.32 25.67 4.61
C CYS A 38 -31.32 24.16 4.25
N PRO A 39 -32.48 23.49 4.29
CA PRO A 39 -32.58 22.03 4.09
C PRO A 39 -32.33 21.62 2.63
N SER A 40 -32.19 22.56 1.70
CA SER A 40 -31.80 22.26 0.33
C SER A 40 -30.31 22.03 0.15
N LEU A 41 -29.46 22.55 1.04
CA LEU A 41 -28.01 22.44 0.90
C LEU A 41 -27.58 20.97 1.00
N ARG A 42 -26.68 20.56 0.09
CA ARG A 42 -26.14 19.20 -0.05
C ARG A 42 -24.61 19.20 0.03
N LEU A 43 -23.96 20.24 -0.49
CA LEU A 43 -22.52 20.41 -0.44
C LEU A 43 -22.16 21.74 0.19
N LEU A 44 -21.29 21.68 1.19
CA LEU A 44 -20.64 22.84 1.79
C LEU A 44 -19.13 22.68 1.66
N GLN A 45 -18.48 23.63 1.02
CA GLN A 45 -17.04 23.69 0.91
C GLN A 45 -16.51 24.97 1.53
N ILE A 46 -15.64 24.83 2.52
CA ILE A 46 -15.04 25.93 3.28
C ILE A 46 -13.51 25.77 3.37
N THR A 47 -12.90 25.38 2.26
CA THR A 47 -11.46 25.15 2.15
C THR A 47 -10.63 26.40 2.43
N ASP A 48 -9.46 26.27 3.03
CA ASP A 48 -8.53 27.38 3.31
C ASP A 48 -9.18 28.49 4.17
N ASN A 49 -9.66 28.08 5.35
CA ASN A 49 -10.14 28.98 6.39
C ASN A 49 -9.43 28.65 7.72
N GLN A 50 -9.91 29.18 8.85
CA GLN A 50 -9.25 29.12 10.15
C GLN A 50 -10.14 28.49 11.22
N LEU A 51 -11.05 27.59 10.82
CA LEU A 51 -11.90 26.88 11.77
C LEU A 51 -11.04 25.88 12.56
N GLU A 52 -11.01 26.04 13.88
CA GLU A 52 -10.24 25.19 14.79
C GLU A 52 -11.17 24.38 15.70
N ALA A 53 -12.08 25.05 16.39
CA ALA A 53 -13.01 24.39 17.30
C ALA A 53 -14.14 23.66 16.56
N TRP A 54 -14.40 22.41 16.94
CA TRP A 54 -15.57 21.66 16.44
C TRP A 54 -16.91 22.36 16.73
N ALA A 55 -16.96 23.20 17.77
CA ALA A 55 -18.11 24.05 18.11
C ALA A 55 -18.56 24.95 16.94
N GLU A 56 -17.64 25.32 16.04
CA GLU A 56 -17.98 26.09 14.84
C GLU A 56 -18.49 25.18 13.72
N VAL A 57 -17.89 24.00 13.57
CA VAL A 57 -18.29 23.01 12.56
C VAL A 57 -19.70 22.47 12.82
N ARG A 58 -20.06 22.18 14.08
CA ARG A 58 -21.39 21.65 14.44
C ARG A 58 -22.53 22.59 14.07
N LYS A 59 -22.30 23.90 13.98
CA LYS A 59 -23.31 24.90 13.56
C LYS A 59 -23.79 24.62 12.13
N PHE A 60 -22.93 24.08 11.27
CA PHE A 60 -23.33 23.63 9.93
C PHE A 60 -24.36 22.50 9.97
N GLY A 61 -24.24 21.57 10.91
CA GLY A 61 -25.21 20.48 11.07
C GLY A 61 -26.60 20.99 11.44
N GLN A 62 -26.66 21.99 12.33
CA GLN A 62 -27.92 22.64 12.72
C GLN A 62 -28.55 23.41 11.55
N MET A 63 -27.74 24.17 10.81
CA MET A 63 -28.24 24.98 9.69
C MET A 63 -28.58 24.15 8.45
N TYR A 64 -27.87 23.05 8.21
CA TYR A 64 -27.91 22.28 6.96
C TYR A 64 -28.21 20.79 7.22
N PRO A 65 -29.42 20.43 7.70
CA PRO A 65 -29.74 19.06 8.14
C PRO A 65 -29.71 18.00 7.02
N SER A 66 -29.69 18.44 5.76
CA SER A 66 -29.63 17.55 4.59
C SER A 66 -28.25 17.55 3.90
N LEU A 67 -27.23 18.12 4.55
CA LEU A 67 -25.86 18.14 4.05
C LEU A 67 -25.35 16.73 3.83
N ARG A 68 -24.75 16.49 2.65
CA ARG A 68 -24.19 15.21 2.22
C ARG A 68 -22.67 15.26 2.12
N THR A 69 -22.12 16.41 1.77
CA THR A 69 -20.68 16.61 1.57
C THR A 69 -20.24 17.83 2.35
N LEU A 70 -19.25 17.65 3.23
CA LEU A 70 -18.62 18.72 4.00
C LEU A 70 -17.12 18.74 3.71
N VAL A 71 -16.64 19.81 3.10
CA VAL A 71 -15.22 20.00 2.78
C VAL A 71 -14.63 21.08 3.67
N LEU A 72 -13.78 20.64 4.61
CA LEU A 72 -13.08 21.45 5.61
C LEU A 72 -11.56 21.46 5.38
N ALA A 73 -11.10 21.11 4.17
CA ALA A 73 -9.67 21.01 3.88
C ALA A 73 -8.92 22.31 4.21
N ASN A 74 -7.69 22.21 4.72
CA ASN A 74 -6.88 23.38 5.10
C ASN A 74 -7.59 24.32 6.09
N ASN A 75 -8.26 23.73 7.09
CA ASN A 75 -8.66 24.40 8.33
C ASN A 75 -7.88 23.77 9.47
N SER A 76 -7.92 24.35 10.67
CA SER A 76 -7.17 23.85 11.83
C SER A 76 -8.00 22.96 12.76
N VAL A 77 -9.04 22.28 12.24
CA VAL A 77 -9.97 21.50 13.08
C VAL A 77 -9.20 20.47 13.91
N ASP A 78 -9.15 20.67 15.23
CA ASP A 78 -8.24 19.96 16.12
C ASP A 78 -8.81 18.64 16.67
N SER A 79 -10.15 18.54 16.67
CA SER A 79 -10.91 17.46 17.25
C SER A 79 -12.26 17.32 16.56
N VAL A 80 -12.84 16.12 16.64
CA VAL A 80 -14.26 15.91 16.35
C VAL A 80 -14.96 15.86 17.71
N GLY A 81 -15.52 16.98 18.14
CA GLY A 81 -16.24 17.08 19.41
C GLY A 81 -17.66 16.54 19.33
N ASP A 82 -18.36 16.45 20.47
CA ASP A 82 -19.75 15.97 20.66
C ASP A 82 -19.93 14.47 20.98
N SER A 83 -21.08 14.18 21.58
CA SER A 83 -21.53 12.82 21.88
C SER A 83 -22.00 12.10 20.60
N HIS A 84 -22.11 10.77 20.69
CA HIS A 84 -22.67 9.94 19.63
C HIS A 84 -24.03 10.48 19.14
N ASP A 85 -25.00 10.64 20.05
CA ASP A 85 -26.35 11.11 19.71
C ASP A 85 -26.34 12.48 19.02
N ALA A 86 -25.50 13.40 19.51
CA ALA A 86 -25.39 14.74 18.93
C ALA A 86 -24.83 14.70 17.50
N LEU A 87 -23.77 13.94 17.24
CA LEU A 87 -23.21 13.81 15.89
C LEU A 87 -24.19 13.18 14.89
N GLN A 88 -24.96 12.18 15.34
CA GLN A 88 -26.03 11.59 14.52
C GLN A 88 -27.14 12.59 14.17
N GLN A 89 -27.55 13.41 15.13
CA GLN A 89 -28.60 14.41 14.94
C GLN A 89 -28.15 15.60 14.09
N LEU A 90 -26.91 16.05 14.26
CA LEU A 90 -26.33 17.19 13.54
C LEU A 90 -26.09 16.87 12.06
N PHE A 91 -25.61 15.65 11.76
CA PHE A 91 -25.21 15.27 10.41
C PHE A 91 -25.86 13.95 9.94
N PRO A 92 -27.20 13.85 9.93
CA PRO A 92 -27.91 12.58 9.67
C PRO A 92 -27.78 12.10 8.22
N ASN A 93 -27.33 12.97 7.31
CA ASN A 93 -27.23 12.70 5.88
C ASN A 93 -25.81 12.81 5.33
N LEU A 94 -24.82 13.07 6.18
CA LEU A 94 -23.43 13.26 5.76
C LEU A 94 -22.86 11.94 5.22
N ARG A 95 -22.35 11.98 3.99
CA ARG A 95 -21.77 10.85 3.27
C ARG A 95 -20.29 11.02 3.00
N SER A 96 -19.84 12.26 2.82
CA SER A 96 -18.45 12.57 2.51
C SER A 96 -17.97 13.70 3.40
N ILE A 97 -16.84 13.49 4.07
CA ILE A 97 -16.15 14.52 4.84
C ILE A 97 -14.68 14.62 4.41
N ASN A 98 -14.22 15.85 4.20
CA ASN A 98 -12.84 16.13 3.87
C ASN A 98 -12.19 17.00 4.95
N LEU A 99 -11.30 16.38 5.71
CA LEU A 99 -10.52 16.91 6.83
C LEU A 99 -9.02 16.92 6.47
N ASN A 100 -8.68 16.97 5.18
CA ASN A 100 -7.28 17.07 4.77
C ASN A 100 -6.63 18.31 5.40
N ASN A 101 -5.41 18.14 5.88
CA ASN A 101 -4.60 19.19 6.52
C ASN A 101 -5.34 19.87 7.67
N SER A 102 -6.08 19.08 8.46
CA SER A 102 -6.68 19.48 9.73
C SER A 102 -5.75 19.21 10.92
N GLY A 103 -6.10 19.73 12.09
CA GLY A 103 -5.33 19.59 13.33
C GLY A 103 -5.53 18.26 14.08
N LEU A 104 -6.23 17.28 13.48
CA LEU A 104 -6.55 16.02 14.16
C LEU A 104 -5.28 15.26 14.57
N SER A 105 -5.17 15.01 15.88
CA SER A 105 -3.98 14.42 16.50
C SER A 105 -4.26 13.14 17.30
N ARG A 106 -5.54 12.72 17.39
CA ARG A 106 -5.98 11.61 18.24
C ARG A 106 -6.84 10.61 17.48
N TRP A 107 -6.71 9.32 17.83
CA TRP A 107 -7.50 8.25 17.20
C TRP A 107 -8.99 8.33 17.57
N GLU A 108 -9.32 8.84 18.75
CA GLU A 108 -10.70 9.06 19.20
C GLU A 108 -11.48 9.98 18.24
N ASP A 109 -10.81 10.92 17.58
CA ASP A 109 -11.45 11.79 16.58
C ASP A 109 -11.81 11.03 15.31
N ILE A 110 -10.97 10.06 14.91
CA ILE A 110 -11.27 9.16 13.79
C ILE A 110 -12.41 8.21 14.17
N GLU A 111 -12.42 7.69 15.39
CA GLU A 111 -13.47 6.81 15.89
C GLU A 111 -14.83 7.51 15.90
N ARG A 112 -14.89 8.79 16.29
CA ARG A 112 -16.13 9.58 16.25
C ARG A 112 -16.71 9.78 14.86
N LEU A 113 -15.91 9.67 13.80
CA LEU A 113 -16.44 9.69 12.44
C LEU A 113 -17.41 8.52 12.18
N ASN A 114 -17.27 7.41 12.91
CA ASN A 114 -18.20 6.27 12.81
C ASN A 114 -19.60 6.60 13.35
N PHE A 115 -19.76 7.69 14.11
CA PHE A 115 -21.07 8.10 14.62
C PHE A 115 -21.93 8.78 13.53
N PHE A 116 -21.34 9.17 12.40
CA PHE A 116 -22.10 9.66 11.26
C PHE A 116 -22.78 8.50 10.52
N PRO A 117 -24.13 8.41 10.52
CA PRO A 117 -24.84 7.18 10.20
C PRO A 117 -24.77 6.77 8.72
N LYS A 118 -24.38 7.70 7.83
CA LYS A 118 -24.32 7.47 6.37
C LYS A 118 -22.95 7.78 5.79
N LEU A 119 -21.92 7.91 6.62
CA LEU A 119 -20.59 8.27 6.16
C LEU A 119 -19.96 7.12 5.37
N GLU A 120 -19.57 7.43 4.14
CA GLU A 120 -19.01 6.46 3.18
C GLU A 120 -17.67 6.93 2.60
N GLU A 121 -17.36 8.23 2.67
CA GLU A 121 -16.11 8.79 2.18
C GLU A 121 -15.43 9.69 3.22
N VAL A 122 -14.14 9.43 3.47
CA VAL A 122 -13.30 10.24 4.35
C VAL A 122 -12.04 10.65 3.60
N LYS A 123 -11.64 11.92 3.74
CA LYS A 123 -10.31 12.40 3.34
C LYS A 123 -9.65 13.01 4.57
N ALA A 124 -8.47 12.50 4.92
CA ALA A 124 -7.75 12.86 6.15
C ALA A 124 -6.22 12.83 5.91
N LYS A 125 -5.76 13.26 4.72
CA LYS A 125 -4.33 13.39 4.44
C LYS A 125 -3.77 14.60 5.18
N GLY A 126 -2.52 14.53 5.62
CA GLY A 126 -1.81 15.67 6.23
C GLY A 126 -2.32 16.07 7.61
N ILE A 127 -2.94 15.14 8.35
CA ILE A 127 -3.28 15.37 9.75
C ILE A 127 -2.11 14.93 10.66
N PRO A 128 -1.84 15.63 11.78
CA PRO A 128 -0.76 15.31 12.72
C PRO A 128 -0.76 13.86 13.22
N LEU A 129 -1.96 13.29 13.44
CA LEU A 129 -2.14 11.90 13.88
C LEU A 129 -1.35 10.89 13.06
N LEU A 130 -1.18 11.14 11.76
CA LEU A 130 -0.63 10.17 10.81
C LEU A 130 0.86 10.36 10.53
N GLU A 131 1.49 11.42 11.04
CA GLU A 131 2.84 11.83 10.65
C GLU A 131 3.91 10.78 10.97
N SER A 132 3.77 10.06 12.09
CA SER A 132 4.73 9.05 12.54
C SER A 132 4.65 7.73 11.77
N TYR A 133 3.59 7.48 11.00
CA TYR A 133 3.35 6.20 10.32
C TYR A 133 3.88 6.21 8.89
N THR A 134 4.17 5.02 8.34
CA THR A 134 4.50 4.88 6.91
C THR A 134 3.28 5.14 6.02
N THR A 135 3.47 5.48 4.75
CA THR A 135 2.33 5.71 3.82
C THR A 135 1.37 4.52 3.75
N HIS A 136 1.89 3.30 3.82
CA HIS A 136 1.08 2.08 3.82
C HIS A 136 0.28 1.96 5.12
N ASP A 137 0.94 2.09 6.27
CA ASP A 137 0.30 1.95 7.58
C ASP A 137 -0.73 3.05 7.83
N ARG A 138 -0.46 4.30 7.44
CA ARG A 138 -1.41 5.43 7.55
C ARG A 138 -2.77 5.06 6.97
N ARG A 139 -2.77 4.48 5.77
CA ARG A 139 -4.00 4.11 5.08
C ARG A 139 -4.67 2.90 5.73
N SER A 140 -3.90 1.86 6.02
CA SER A 140 -4.41 0.62 6.62
C SER A 140 -5.00 0.87 8.02
N LEU A 141 -4.32 1.65 8.86
CA LEU A 141 -4.78 1.97 10.21
C LEU A 141 -6.06 2.82 10.21
N LEU A 142 -6.12 3.86 9.37
CA LEU A 142 -7.37 4.62 9.16
C LEU A 142 -8.51 3.71 8.70
N LEU A 143 -8.23 2.84 7.73
CA LEU A 143 -9.25 1.98 7.15
C LEU A 143 -9.79 0.96 8.16
N ALA A 144 -8.90 0.38 8.97
CA ALA A 144 -9.26 -0.54 10.04
C ALA A 144 -10.19 0.12 11.06
N GLN A 145 -9.98 1.40 11.37
CA GLN A 145 -10.79 2.19 12.30
C GLN A 145 -12.12 2.70 11.72
N LEU A 146 -12.31 2.63 10.40
CA LEU A 146 -13.48 3.17 9.69
C LEU A 146 -14.25 2.06 8.94
N PRO A 147 -14.98 1.17 9.64
CA PRO A 147 -15.65 0.00 9.05
C PRO A 147 -16.63 0.32 7.91
N SER A 148 -17.30 1.47 7.96
CA SER A 148 -18.34 1.85 6.98
C SER A 148 -17.82 2.57 5.73
N VAL A 149 -16.57 3.04 5.75
CA VAL A 149 -16.02 3.94 4.71
C VAL A 149 -15.66 3.20 3.44
N LYS A 150 -16.38 3.45 2.35
CA LYS A 150 -16.17 2.84 1.02
C LYS A 150 -15.11 3.54 0.19
N ARG A 151 -14.80 4.81 0.48
CA ARG A 151 -13.77 5.59 -0.20
C ARG A 151 -12.90 6.31 0.82
N LEU A 152 -11.59 6.09 0.75
CA LEU A 152 -10.64 6.73 1.64
C LEU A 152 -9.64 7.51 0.82
N ASN A 153 -9.48 8.81 1.10
CA ASN A 153 -8.47 9.65 0.46
C ASN A 153 -8.57 9.68 -1.08
N GLY A 154 -9.78 9.52 -1.62
CA GLY A 154 -10.10 9.54 -3.05
C GLY A 154 -10.10 8.17 -3.75
N SER A 155 -9.55 7.12 -3.14
CA SER A 155 -9.56 5.77 -3.72
C SER A 155 -10.68 4.90 -3.13
N LEU A 156 -11.24 4.03 -3.96
CA LEU A 156 -12.19 3.01 -3.54
C LEU A 156 -11.51 2.02 -2.59
N VAL A 157 -12.24 1.57 -1.57
CA VAL A 157 -11.83 0.50 -0.68
C VAL A 157 -12.37 -0.83 -1.19
N THR A 158 -11.48 -1.78 -1.45
CA THR A 158 -11.88 -3.14 -1.80
C THR A 158 -12.12 -3.99 -0.55
N THR A 159 -12.86 -5.11 -0.69
CA THR A 159 -13.05 -6.06 0.41
C THR A 159 -11.72 -6.65 0.90
N GLY A 160 -10.85 -7.06 -0.04
CA GLY A 160 -9.52 -7.58 0.29
C GLY A 160 -8.67 -6.57 1.05
N GLU A 161 -8.58 -5.33 0.56
CA GLU A 161 -7.86 -4.25 1.23
C GLU A 161 -8.38 -3.98 2.66
N ARG A 162 -9.70 -4.05 2.87
CA ARG A 162 -10.28 -3.89 4.21
C ARG A 162 -9.86 -5.02 5.13
N GLU A 163 -9.94 -6.27 4.66
CA GLU A 163 -9.52 -7.39 5.49
C GLU A 163 -8.03 -7.33 5.82
N ASP A 164 -7.19 -6.96 4.85
CA ASP A 164 -5.74 -6.80 5.05
C ASP A 164 -5.45 -5.69 6.07
N ALA A 165 -6.14 -4.56 5.96
CA ALA A 165 -6.04 -3.46 6.90
C ALA A 165 -6.49 -3.86 8.33
N GLU A 166 -7.62 -4.56 8.46
CA GLU A 166 -8.12 -5.03 9.76
C GLU A 166 -7.18 -6.08 10.40
N ARG A 167 -6.59 -6.98 9.61
CA ARG A 167 -5.59 -7.94 10.10
C ARG A 167 -4.28 -7.27 10.49
N LEU A 168 -3.82 -6.29 9.71
CA LEU A 168 -2.65 -5.47 10.03
C LEU A 168 -2.86 -4.73 11.35
N PHE A 169 -4.05 -4.18 11.58
CA PHE A 169 -4.39 -3.49 12.83
C PHE A 169 -4.28 -4.40 14.06
N ILE A 170 -4.76 -5.65 13.97
CA ILE A 170 -4.57 -6.63 15.06
C ILE A 170 -3.08 -6.83 15.34
N ARG A 171 -2.28 -7.11 14.31
CA ARG A 171 -0.83 -7.34 14.45
C ARG A 171 -0.10 -6.14 15.03
N TYR A 172 -0.45 -4.93 14.58
CA TYR A 172 0.14 -3.69 15.07
C TYR A 172 0.06 -3.59 16.60
N TYR A 173 -1.10 -3.90 17.20
CA TYR A 173 -1.25 -3.87 18.66
C TYR A 173 -0.67 -5.10 19.38
N GLN A 174 -0.63 -6.26 18.73
CA GLN A 174 0.08 -7.43 19.28
C GLN A 174 1.59 -7.19 19.40
N GLU A 175 2.18 -6.47 18.45
CA GLU A 175 3.61 -6.12 18.44
C GLU A 175 3.94 -4.92 19.36
N ASN A 176 2.93 -4.14 19.76
CA ASN A 176 3.08 -2.94 20.59
C ASN A 176 2.23 -3.00 21.88
N PRO A 177 2.47 -3.97 22.79
CA PRO A 177 1.62 -4.24 23.95
C PRO A 177 1.60 -3.12 25.01
N GLN A 178 2.47 -2.11 24.89
CA GLN A 178 2.51 -0.96 25.81
C GLN A 178 1.42 0.08 25.54
N GLN A 179 0.73 0.00 24.38
CA GLN A 179 -0.36 0.91 24.05
C GLN A 179 -1.68 0.40 24.64
N GLN A 180 -2.54 1.33 25.07
CA GLN A 180 -3.92 0.99 25.41
C GLN A 180 -4.63 0.43 24.18
N LEU A 181 -5.24 -0.75 24.33
CA LEU A 181 -5.96 -1.40 23.24
C LEU A 181 -7.29 -0.66 22.95
N PRO A 182 -7.51 -0.19 21.71
CA PRO A 182 -8.78 0.44 21.33
C PRO A 182 -9.92 -0.58 21.34
N GLU A 183 -11.17 -0.14 21.53
CA GLU A 183 -12.35 -1.02 21.43
C GLU A 183 -12.39 -1.75 20.08
N ARG A 184 -11.98 -1.06 19.01
CA ARG A 184 -11.88 -1.62 17.67
C ARG A 184 -10.96 -2.85 17.61
N TYR A 185 -9.90 -2.91 18.39
CA TYR A 185 -9.02 -4.08 18.46
C TYR A 185 -9.80 -5.31 18.93
N HIS A 186 -10.57 -5.20 20.01
CA HIS A 186 -11.36 -6.30 20.55
C HIS A 186 -12.44 -6.78 19.58
N VAL A 187 -13.09 -5.86 18.86
CA VAL A 187 -14.05 -6.18 17.80
C VAL A 187 -13.38 -6.99 16.68
N LEU A 188 -12.18 -6.59 16.26
CA LEU A 188 -11.46 -7.26 15.18
C LEU A 188 -10.91 -8.62 15.60
N VAL A 189 -10.39 -8.77 16.82
CA VAL A 189 -9.99 -10.08 17.37
C VAL A 189 -11.19 -11.02 17.49
N SER A 190 -12.36 -10.51 17.89
CA SER A 190 -13.59 -11.32 17.92
C SER A 190 -14.01 -11.80 16.52
N LYS A 191 -13.70 -11.02 15.47
CA LYS A 191 -14.02 -11.33 14.07
C LYS A 191 -13.01 -12.29 13.42
N TYR A 192 -11.71 -12.10 13.66
CA TYR A 192 -10.64 -12.82 12.96
C TYR A 192 -9.90 -13.85 13.82
N GLY A 193 -10.12 -13.86 15.13
CA GLY A 193 -9.31 -14.59 16.09
C GLY A 193 -7.96 -13.93 16.36
N GLU A 194 -7.15 -14.61 17.17
CA GLU A 194 -5.76 -14.22 17.37
C GLU A 194 -4.93 -14.60 16.14
N LEU A 195 -4.28 -13.62 15.53
CA LEU A 195 -3.45 -13.86 14.35
C LEU A 195 -2.08 -14.38 14.76
N ALA A 196 -1.65 -15.46 14.10
CA ALA A 196 -0.28 -15.93 14.22
C ALA A 196 0.71 -14.94 13.58
N PRO A 197 1.97 -14.92 14.06
CA PRO A 197 3.05 -14.15 13.43
C PRO A 197 3.18 -14.48 11.94
N LEU A 198 3.58 -13.49 11.14
CA LEU A 198 3.89 -13.72 9.74
C LEU A 198 5.06 -14.70 9.62
N ALA A 199 4.91 -15.72 8.77
CA ALA A 199 6.01 -16.62 8.46
C ALA A 199 7.07 -15.87 7.62
N GLU A 200 8.33 -15.91 8.04
CA GLU A 200 9.44 -15.47 7.20
C GLU A 200 9.63 -16.46 6.06
N VAL A 201 9.14 -16.09 4.88
CA VAL A 201 9.37 -16.88 3.65
C VAL A 201 10.58 -16.29 2.95
N ASP A 202 11.68 -17.06 2.87
CA ASP A 202 12.83 -16.66 2.05
C ASP A 202 12.47 -16.79 0.56
N LEU A 203 12.14 -15.66 -0.06
CA LEU A 203 11.83 -15.57 -1.49
C LEU A 203 13.09 -15.46 -2.36
N ARG A 204 14.30 -15.58 -1.79
CA ARG A 204 15.54 -15.58 -2.59
C ARG A 204 15.48 -16.67 -3.66
N PRO A 205 15.86 -16.37 -4.92
CA PRO A 205 15.89 -17.38 -5.98
C PRO A 205 16.74 -18.57 -5.53
N ARG A 206 16.18 -19.78 -5.62
CA ARG A 206 16.87 -21.01 -5.25
C ARG A 206 18.16 -21.12 -6.07
N ARG A 207 19.27 -21.33 -5.37
CA ARG A 207 20.58 -21.61 -5.99
C ARG A 207 20.79 -23.10 -6.00
N THR A 208 21.27 -23.62 -7.13
CA THR A 208 21.61 -25.04 -7.29
C THR A 208 23.12 -25.17 -7.27
N THR A 209 23.66 -26.00 -6.37
CA THR A 209 25.10 -26.22 -6.23
C THR A 209 25.51 -27.40 -7.10
N VAL A 210 26.45 -27.18 -8.02
CA VAL A 210 27.00 -28.22 -8.89
C VAL A 210 28.51 -28.32 -8.75
N ASP A 211 29.05 -29.49 -9.04
CA ASP A 211 30.49 -29.72 -9.08
C ASP A 211 31.03 -29.40 -10.47
N VAL A 212 31.82 -28.34 -10.58
CA VAL A 212 32.46 -27.93 -11.83
C VAL A 212 33.84 -28.57 -11.93
N ARG A 213 34.04 -29.45 -12.92
CA ARG A 213 35.29 -30.15 -13.15
C ARG A 213 36.11 -29.54 -14.28
N TRP A 214 37.39 -29.28 -14.04
CA TRP A 214 38.37 -28.82 -15.04
C TRP A 214 39.72 -29.51 -14.83
N GLY A 215 40.07 -30.46 -15.70
CA GLY A 215 41.21 -31.35 -15.46
C GLY A 215 41.01 -32.09 -14.13
N ASP A 216 42.00 -32.02 -13.23
CA ASP A 216 41.94 -32.62 -11.89
C ASP A 216 41.28 -31.71 -10.83
N ARG A 217 40.89 -30.49 -11.20
CA ARG A 217 40.23 -29.55 -10.28
C ARG A 217 38.72 -29.76 -10.27
N VAL A 218 38.14 -29.77 -9.07
CA VAL A 218 36.69 -29.79 -8.84
C VAL A 218 36.34 -28.63 -7.91
N GLU A 219 35.40 -27.79 -8.32
CA GLU A 219 34.92 -26.66 -7.52
C GLU A 219 33.39 -26.69 -7.42
N ALA A 220 32.86 -26.57 -6.20
CA ALA A 220 31.43 -26.45 -5.98
C ALA A 220 30.98 -25.02 -6.33
N VAL A 221 30.07 -24.88 -7.29
CA VAL A 221 29.59 -23.58 -7.79
C VAL A 221 28.07 -23.48 -7.62
N ALA A 222 27.62 -22.43 -6.95
CA ALA A 222 26.21 -22.12 -6.78
C ALA A 222 25.67 -21.37 -8.02
N LEU A 223 24.76 -22.02 -8.75
CA LEU A 223 24.17 -21.53 -9.99
C LEU A 223 22.78 -20.96 -9.77
N ARG A 224 22.45 -19.90 -10.52
CA ARG A 224 21.08 -19.45 -10.73
C ARG A 224 20.57 -20.07 -12.01
N LEU A 225 19.52 -20.88 -11.96
CA LEU A 225 19.08 -21.66 -13.13
C LEU A 225 18.42 -20.77 -14.22
N GLU A 226 18.12 -19.51 -13.91
CA GLU A 226 17.63 -18.51 -14.85
C GLU A 226 18.72 -17.93 -15.75
N GLN A 227 19.99 -18.03 -15.34
CA GLN A 227 21.11 -17.51 -16.14
C GLN A 227 21.29 -18.33 -17.43
N THR A 228 21.93 -17.74 -18.44
CA THR A 228 22.21 -18.45 -19.69
C THR A 228 23.49 -19.27 -19.61
N VAL A 229 23.64 -20.26 -20.50
CA VAL A 229 24.91 -20.99 -20.69
C VAL A 229 26.07 -20.02 -21.02
N GLY A 230 25.79 -18.92 -21.73
CA GLY A 230 26.76 -17.88 -22.04
C GLY A 230 27.26 -17.16 -20.79
N ASP A 231 26.36 -16.83 -19.86
CA ASP A 231 26.69 -16.20 -18.58
C ASP A 231 27.49 -17.14 -17.70
N LEU A 232 27.10 -18.42 -17.65
CA LEU A 232 27.86 -19.46 -16.97
C LEU A 232 29.28 -19.58 -17.53
N LYS A 233 29.45 -19.60 -18.86
CA LYS A 233 30.78 -19.62 -19.50
C LYS A 233 31.63 -18.41 -19.10
N LYS A 234 31.04 -17.22 -18.99
CA LYS A 234 31.76 -16.01 -18.54
C LYS A 234 32.17 -16.13 -17.07
N HIS A 235 31.25 -16.58 -16.21
CA HIS A 235 31.50 -16.78 -14.78
C HIS A 235 32.62 -17.80 -14.54
N LEU A 236 32.56 -18.97 -15.17
CA LEU A 236 33.56 -20.02 -15.01
C LEU A 236 34.93 -19.62 -15.56
N ARG A 237 34.99 -18.79 -16.61
CA ARG A 237 36.27 -18.24 -17.10
C ARG A 237 36.95 -17.36 -16.06
N ALA A 238 36.18 -16.51 -15.39
CA ALA A 238 36.71 -15.66 -14.33
C ALA A 238 37.12 -16.48 -13.10
N LEU A 239 36.29 -17.45 -12.70
CA LEU A 239 36.53 -18.28 -11.53
C LEU A 239 37.75 -19.21 -11.70
N LEU A 240 37.81 -19.94 -12.82
CA LEU A 240 38.85 -20.94 -13.08
C LEU A 240 40.08 -20.37 -13.82
N GLN A 241 40.13 -19.05 -14.07
CA GLN A 241 41.21 -18.35 -14.79
C GLN A 241 41.56 -19.00 -16.13
N LEU A 242 40.53 -19.35 -16.92
CA LEU A 242 40.70 -20.13 -18.15
C LEU A 242 41.33 -19.27 -19.27
N PRO A 243 42.20 -19.86 -20.12
CA PRO A 243 42.83 -19.14 -21.23
C PRO A 243 41.79 -18.61 -22.24
N ALA A 244 42.15 -17.57 -23.01
CA ALA A 244 41.26 -16.90 -23.97
C ALA A 244 40.67 -17.79 -25.08
N ASN A 245 41.10 -19.06 -25.16
CA ASN A 245 40.51 -20.05 -26.04
C ASN A 245 39.06 -20.36 -25.65
N GLY A 246 38.22 -20.69 -26.62
CA GLY A 246 36.84 -21.10 -26.34
C GLY A 246 36.80 -22.35 -25.46
N VAL A 247 35.84 -22.43 -24.54
CA VAL A 247 35.60 -23.62 -23.71
C VAL A 247 34.28 -24.27 -24.09
N ARG A 248 34.22 -25.59 -23.97
CA ARG A 248 33.00 -26.39 -24.06
C ARG A 248 32.58 -26.77 -22.64
N LEU A 249 31.29 -26.74 -22.39
CA LEU A 249 30.69 -27.18 -21.14
C LEU A 249 29.87 -28.42 -21.44
N PHE A 250 30.01 -29.44 -20.61
CA PHE A 250 29.20 -30.64 -20.64
C PHE A 250 28.51 -30.79 -19.30
N TYR A 251 27.20 -30.92 -19.33
CA TYR A 251 26.39 -31.21 -18.16
C TYR A 251 26.31 -32.72 -17.95
N ILE A 252 26.48 -33.17 -16.72
CA ILE A 252 26.37 -34.56 -16.32
C ILE A 252 25.35 -34.64 -15.20
N ASN A 253 24.22 -35.28 -15.50
CA ASN A 253 23.25 -35.67 -14.49
C ASN A 253 23.85 -36.84 -13.70
N ARG A 254 24.05 -36.67 -12.39
CA ARG A 254 24.75 -37.67 -11.57
C ARG A 254 23.95 -38.97 -11.45
N GLU A 255 22.62 -38.88 -11.33
CA GLU A 255 21.71 -40.03 -11.25
C GLU A 255 21.66 -40.84 -12.55
N MET A 256 21.75 -40.17 -13.71
CA MET A 256 21.66 -40.82 -15.02
C MET A 256 23.01 -41.03 -15.71
N SER A 257 24.13 -40.70 -15.05
CA SER A 257 25.48 -40.71 -15.64
C SER A 257 25.90 -42.06 -16.24
N SER A 258 25.32 -43.17 -15.76
CA SER A 258 25.56 -44.54 -16.27
C SER A 258 24.73 -44.90 -17.51
N VAL A 259 23.67 -44.15 -17.80
CA VAL A 259 22.70 -44.42 -18.89
C VAL A 259 22.80 -43.35 -19.98
N VAL A 260 23.02 -42.10 -19.60
CA VAL A 260 23.09 -40.94 -20.48
C VAL A 260 24.45 -40.29 -20.30
N GLY A 261 25.26 -40.30 -21.37
CA GLY A 261 26.56 -39.64 -21.38
C GLY A 261 26.46 -38.11 -21.24
N PRO A 262 27.59 -37.41 -21.08
CA PRO A 262 27.61 -35.96 -20.88
C PRO A 262 26.91 -35.18 -22.01
N GLU A 263 25.98 -34.28 -21.66
CA GLU A 263 25.26 -33.43 -22.62
C GLU A 263 26.04 -32.12 -22.87
N GLU A 264 26.40 -31.83 -24.12
CA GLU A 264 27.13 -30.59 -24.45
C GLU A 264 26.21 -29.35 -24.44
N MET A 265 26.55 -28.36 -23.63
CA MET A 265 25.83 -27.09 -23.52
C MET A 265 26.25 -26.12 -24.65
N ARG A 266 25.75 -26.39 -25.86
CA ARG A 266 26.14 -25.69 -27.09
C ARG A 266 25.55 -24.28 -27.21
N CYS A 267 24.25 -24.14 -26.93
CA CYS A 267 23.51 -22.90 -27.15
C CYS A 267 23.77 -21.90 -26.03
N GLY A 268 24.47 -20.80 -26.34
CA GLY A 268 24.84 -19.77 -25.37
C GLY A 268 23.66 -18.98 -24.79
N SER A 269 22.57 -18.82 -25.54
CA SER A 269 21.36 -18.11 -25.09
C SER A 269 20.38 -18.99 -24.31
N ARG A 270 20.59 -20.31 -24.27
CA ARG A 270 19.72 -21.24 -23.56
C ARG A 270 19.91 -21.08 -22.05
N ALA A 271 18.81 -21.02 -21.30
CA ALA A 271 18.83 -20.92 -19.84
C ALA A 271 19.16 -22.26 -19.18
N LEU A 272 19.79 -22.23 -18.01
CA LEU A 272 20.27 -23.44 -17.33
C LEU A 272 19.14 -24.37 -16.83
N HIS A 273 17.99 -23.84 -16.45
CA HIS A 273 16.84 -24.66 -16.00
C HIS A 273 16.37 -25.64 -17.08
N SER A 274 16.64 -25.38 -18.36
CA SER A 274 16.25 -26.27 -19.47
C SER A 274 17.07 -27.57 -19.55
N TYR A 275 18.10 -27.72 -18.71
CA TYR A 275 18.87 -28.96 -18.53
C TYR A 275 18.42 -29.73 -17.27
N SER A 276 17.43 -29.22 -16.53
CA SER A 276 16.91 -29.82 -15.29
C SER A 276 18.02 -30.12 -14.27
N ILE A 277 18.97 -29.21 -14.13
CA ILE A 277 20.13 -29.31 -13.22
C ILE A 277 19.64 -29.37 -11.76
N ARG A 278 20.20 -30.28 -10.97
CA ARG A 278 19.92 -30.48 -9.55
C ARG A 278 21.17 -30.31 -8.69
N ASP A 279 20.97 -30.23 -7.38
CA ASP A 279 22.08 -30.13 -6.42
C ASP A 279 22.94 -31.40 -6.49
N GLY A 280 24.25 -31.22 -6.60
CA GLY A 280 25.23 -32.30 -6.66
C GLY A 280 25.46 -32.91 -8.05
N ASP A 281 24.80 -32.38 -9.09
CA ASP A 281 25.14 -32.67 -10.49
C ASP A 281 26.49 -32.06 -10.88
N GLU A 282 27.05 -32.45 -12.04
CA GLU A 282 28.38 -32.03 -12.47
C GLU A 282 28.36 -31.23 -13.78
N ILE A 283 29.28 -30.26 -13.89
CA ILE A 283 29.57 -29.56 -15.14
C ILE A 283 31.05 -29.75 -15.48
N LEU A 284 31.32 -30.47 -16.55
CA LEU A 284 32.66 -30.68 -17.06
C LEU A 284 33.03 -29.56 -18.03
N VAL A 285 34.14 -28.88 -17.74
CA VAL A 285 34.72 -27.83 -18.56
C VAL A 285 35.85 -28.44 -19.40
N VAL A 286 35.84 -28.21 -20.72
CA VAL A 286 36.85 -28.77 -21.65
C VAL A 286 37.36 -27.66 -22.58
N PRO A 287 38.69 -27.48 -22.75
CA PRO A 287 39.21 -26.50 -23.70
C PRO A 287 38.88 -26.87 -25.15
N LYS A 288 38.62 -25.88 -26.02
CA LYS A 288 38.62 -26.10 -27.47
C LYS A 288 40.06 -26.13 -27.97
N VAL A 289 40.53 -27.27 -28.44
CA VAL A 289 41.81 -27.39 -29.15
C VAL A 289 41.64 -26.86 -30.57
N LYS A 290 42.49 -25.91 -31.01
CA LYS A 290 42.58 -25.54 -32.43
C LYS A 290 43.41 -26.60 -33.16
N SER A 291 42.82 -27.37 -34.06
CA SER A 291 43.58 -28.24 -34.97
C SER A 291 44.36 -27.38 -35.96
N ARG A 292 45.69 -27.29 -35.81
CA ARG A 292 46.57 -26.88 -36.92
C ARG A 292 46.77 -28.11 -37.81
N CYS A 293 46.05 -28.20 -38.92
CA CYS A 293 46.46 -29.09 -40.00
C CYS A 293 47.69 -28.47 -40.67
N GLY A 294 48.87 -29.06 -40.44
CA GLY A 294 50.05 -28.80 -41.24
C GLY A 294 49.93 -29.59 -42.54
N SER A 295 49.72 -28.90 -43.66
CA SER A 295 49.96 -29.46 -44.99
C SER A 295 51.44 -29.24 -45.33
N SER A 296 52.25 -30.24 -45.00
CA SER A 296 53.54 -30.47 -45.66
C SER A 296 53.24 -31.10 -47.02
N ASN A 297 53.58 -30.40 -48.11
CA ASN A 297 53.81 -31.02 -49.40
C ASN A 297 55.18 -30.58 -49.92
N VAL A 298 55.86 -31.59 -50.45
CA VAL A 298 57.20 -31.67 -51.02
C VAL A 298 57.38 -30.72 -52.20
#